data_AF-A0A135L0X9-F1
#
_entry.id   AF-A0A135L0X9-F1
#
_cell.length_a   1.000
_cell.length_b   1.000
_cell.length_c   1.000
_cell.angle_alpha   90.00
_cell.angle_beta   90.00
_cell.angle_gamma   90.00
#
_symmetry.space_group_name_H-M   'P 1'
#
loop_
_entity.id
_entity.type
_entity.pdbx_description
1 polymer ?
#
loop_
_entity_poly.entity_id
_entity_poly.type
_entity_poly.pdbx_seq_one_letter_code
_entity_poly.pdbx_strand_id
1 'polypeptide(L)'
;MNKNIEVINENLLAVNFEHINAGLIKEITFDSENCSDYASLTKDGKILLNKNDSMYQKNLTLIQEIMQLTDEQLNSEKGLYEVMRKIFKPFQKLSNEEIDKFIKENGFEKAIHFYYSFFQLEKQRRIYQNNSDKHQKSSFNLKRLFNRKVGEVKNG
;
A
#
# COMPACT_ATOMS: atom_id res chain seq x y z
N MET A 1 -12.12 0.47 18.54
CA MET A 1 -11.36 1.09 17.45
C MET A 1 -11.62 2.60 17.50
N ASN A 2 -10.61 3.45 17.30
CA ASN A 2 -10.78 4.89 17.39
C ASN A 2 -11.68 5.41 16.26
N LYS A 3 -12.68 6.22 16.61
CA LYS A 3 -13.68 6.76 15.67
C LYS A 3 -13.08 7.63 14.55
N ASN A 4 -11.85 8.09 14.74
CA ASN A 4 -11.16 8.92 13.77
C ASN A 4 -10.44 8.09 12.68
N ILE A 5 -10.41 6.76 12.83
CA ILE A 5 -9.84 5.82 11.84
C ILE A 5 -10.99 5.15 11.09
N GLU A 6 -11.01 5.28 9.78
CA GLU A 6 -11.83 4.45 8.90
C GLU A 6 -11.01 3.26 8.40
N VAL A 7 -11.51 2.06 8.66
CA VAL A 7 -10.95 0.83 8.09
C VAL A 7 -11.69 0.54 6.79
N ILE A 8 -10.96 0.64 5.68
CA ILE A 8 -11.50 0.34 4.35
C ILE A 8 -11.37 -1.17 4.09
N ASN A 9 -10.19 -1.72 4.40
CA ASN A 9 -9.93 -3.16 4.48
C ASN A 9 -8.75 -3.43 5.43
N GLU A 10 -8.34 -4.69 5.57
CA GLU A 10 -7.24 -5.10 6.46
C GLU A 10 -5.88 -4.41 6.17
N ASN A 11 -5.67 -3.95 4.94
CA ASN A 11 -4.42 -3.42 4.41
C ASN A 11 -4.50 -1.93 4.06
N LEU A 12 -5.68 -1.31 4.19
CA LEU A 12 -5.96 0.05 3.79
C LEU A 12 -6.82 0.76 4.83
N LEU A 13 -6.28 1.84 5.37
CA LEU A 13 -6.89 2.69 6.38
C LEU A 13 -7.01 4.12 5.87
N ALA A 14 -7.93 4.90 6.44
CA ALA A 14 -8.06 6.31 6.17
C ALA A 14 -8.24 7.11 7.47
N VAL A 15 -7.52 8.22 7.56
CA VAL A 15 -7.46 9.06 8.77
C VAL A 15 -7.18 10.52 8.39
N ASN A 16 -7.62 11.48 9.19
CA ASN A 16 -7.10 12.85 9.06
C ASN A 16 -5.67 12.89 9.61
N PHE A 17 -4.68 13.22 8.77
CA PHE A 17 -3.27 13.27 9.19
C PHE A 17 -3.02 14.32 10.27
N GLU A 18 -3.81 15.39 10.31
CA GLU A 18 -3.74 16.41 11.37
C GLU A 18 -4.07 15.82 12.74
N HIS A 19 -4.98 14.84 12.82
CA HIS A 19 -5.29 14.16 14.08
C HIS A 19 -4.13 13.30 14.57
N ILE A 20 -3.33 12.73 13.66
CA ILE A 20 -2.11 12.00 14.02
C ILE A 20 -1.05 13.00 14.52
N ASN A 21 -0.81 14.08 13.78
CA ASN A 21 0.17 15.11 14.15
C ASN A 21 -0.15 15.78 15.49
N ALA A 22 -1.44 15.97 15.80
CA ALA A 22 -1.91 16.47 17.08
C ALA A 22 -1.86 15.44 18.23
N GLY A 23 -1.44 14.19 17.95
CA GLY A 23 -1.33 13.13 18.97
C GLY A 23 -2.67 12.55 19.43
N LEU A 24 -3.76 12.78 18.69
CA LEU A 24 -5.11 12.28 18.99
C LEU A 24 -5.30 10.80 18.60
N ILE A 25 -4.39 10.27 17.78
CA ILE A 25 -4.36 8.89 17.32
C ILE A 25 -2.96 8.37 17.58
N LYS A 26 -2.80 7.60 18.66
CA LYS A 26 -1.49 7.12 19.12
C LYS A 26 -1.19 5.70 18.64
N GLU A 27 -2.22 4.99 18.26
CA GLU A 27 -2.19 3.63 17.73
C GLU A 27 -1.67 3.54 16.29
N ILE A 28 -1.65 4.66 15.56
CA ILE A 28 -1.04 4.73 14.23
C ILE A 28 0.25 5.54 14.33
N THR A 29 1.35 4.96 13.85
CA THR A 29 2.60 5.68 13.63
C THR A 29 2.92 5.67 12.15
N PHE A 30 3.15 6.85 11.58
CA PHE A 30 3.68 7.00 10.23
C PHE A 30 5.03 6.30 10.12
N ASP A 31 5.27 5.69 8.97
CA ASP A 31 6.62 5.57 8.46
C ASP A 31 7.01 6.91 7.81
N SER A 32 7.87 7.67 8.51
CA SER A 32 8.27 9.01 8.10
C SER A 32 9.03 9.04 6.77
N GLU A 33 9.61 7.92 6.34
CA GLU A 33 10.35 7.84 5.07
C GLU A 33 9.43 7.77 3.85
N ASN A 34 8.19 7.30 4.02
CA ASN A 34 7.24 7.06 2.95
C ASN A 34 5.96 7.91 3.07
N CYS A 35 6.02 9.00 3.83
CA CYS A 35 4.88 9.88 4.09
C CYS A 35 4.81 10.99 3.04
N SER A 36 3.65 11.13 2.40
CA SER A 36 3.25 12.26 1.57
C SER A 36 2.02 12.94 2.18
N ASP A 37 1.63 14.11 1.66
CA ASP A 37 0.44 14.83 2.16
C ASP A 37 -0.87 14.03 2.01
N TYR A 38 -0.89 13.05 1.10
CA TYR A 38 -2.11 12.32 0.71
C TYR A 38 -2.10 10.84 1.12
N ALA A 39 -0.93 10.22 1.29
CA ALA A 39 -0.82 8.83 1.70
C ALA A 39 0.52 8.53 2.40
N SER A 40 0.53 7.51 3.24
CA SER A 40 1.72 7.00 3.92
C SER A 40 1.62 5.50 4.13
N LEU A 41 2.74 4.85 4.41
CA LEU A 41 2.76 3.52 5.01
C LEU A 41 2.74 3.65 6.55
N THR A 42 2.10 2.72 7.23
CA THR A 42 2.21 2.54 8.68
C THR A 42 3.39 1.61 8.99
N LYS A 43 3.93 1.67 10.22
CA LYS A 43 5.03 0.80 10.64
C LYS A 43 4.75 -0.70 10.56
N ASP A 44 3.48 -1.09 10.61
CA ASP A 44 3.02 -2.47 10.47
C ASP A 44 2.63 -2.83 9.01
N GLY A 45 2.99 -1.99 8.04
CA GLY A 45 2.87 -2.31 6.62
C GLY A 45 1.45 -2.19 6.06
N LYS A 46 0.63 -1.27 6.59
CA LYS A 46 -0.67 -0.90 6.00
C LYS A 46 -0.55 0.42 5.27
N ILE A 47 -1.36 0.61 4.24
CA ILE A 47 -1.48 1.92 3.58
C ILE A 47 -2.46 2.79 4.38
N LEU A 48 -2.08 4.04 4.58
CA LEU A 48 -2.88 5.05 5.25
C LEU A 48 -3.14 6.22 4.31
N LEU A 49 -4.42 6.51 4.02
CA LEU A 49 -4.84 7.66 3.23
C LEU A 49 -5.20 8.85 4.12
N ASN A 50 -4.85 10.05 3.67
CA ASN A 50 -5.27 11.28 4.33
C ASN A 50 -6.72 11.62 3.94
N LYS A 51 -7.64 11.55 4.90
CA LYS A 51 -9.05 11.94 4.73
C LYS A 51 -9.26 13.43 4.52
N ASN A 52 -8.34 14.25 5.00
CA ASN A 52 -8.43 15.69 4.86
C ASN A 52 -7.96 16.17 3.48
N ASP A 53 -7.38 15.27 2.69
CA ASP A 53 -6.97 15.58 1.33
C ASP A 53 -8.20 15.82 0.43
N SER A 54 -8.16 16.92 -0.33
CA SER A 54 -9.25 17.30 -1.23
C SER A 54 -9.53 16.25 -2.33
N MET A 55 -8.56 15.39 -2.64
CA MET A 55 -8.66 14.32 -3.62
C MET A 55 -8.90 12.95 -2.98
N TYR A 56 -9.19 12.88 -1.67
CA TYR A 56 -9.35 11.63 -0.91
C TYR A 56 -10.17 10.56 -1.63
N GLN A 57 -11.37 10.89 -2.14
CA GLN A 57 -12.23 9.91 -2.81
C GLN A 57 -11.59 9.35 -4.09
N LYS A 58 -10.89 10.19 -4.86
CA LYS A 58 -10.17 9.76 -6.08
C LYS A 58 -8.96 8.90 -5.72
N ASN A 59 -8.23 9.28 -4.67
CA ASN A 59 -7.06 8.53 -4.18
C ASN A 59 -7.48 7.17 -3.64
N LEU A 60 -8.62 7.10 -2.95
CA LEU A 60 -9.22 5.86 -2.46
C LEU A 60 -9.56 4.92 -3.62
N THR A 61 -10.27 5.40 -4.64
CA THR A 61 -10.56 4.60 -5.84
C THR A 61 -9.28 4.13 -6.52
N LEU A 62 -8.29 5.02 -6.67
CA LEU A 62 -7.01 4.69 -7.27
C LEU A 62 -6.29 3.57 -6.54
N ILE A 63 -6.08 3.71 -5.23
CA ILE A 63 -5.31 2.70 -4.50
C ILE A 63 -6.07 1.37 -4.42
N GLN A 64 -7.40 1.39 -4.35
CA GLN A 64 -8.20 0.17 -4.38
C GLN A 64 -8.00 -0.60 -5.69
N GLU A 65 -7.97 0.08 -6.84
CA GLU A 65 -7.69 -0.57 -8.14
C GLU A 65 -6.25 -1.08 -8.23
N ILE A 66 -5.27 -0.34 -7.72
CA ILE A 66 -3.86 -0.76 -7.68
C ILE A 66 -3.68 -2.02 -6.82
N MET A 67 -4.35 -2.09 -5.66
CA MET A 67 -4.28 -3.23 -4.76
C MET A 67 -4.83 -4.53 -5.38
N GLN A 68 -5.66 -4.44 -6.43
CA GLN A 68 -6.14 -5.61 -7.17
C GLN A 68 -5.14 -6.18 -8.18
N LEU A 69 -4.04 -5.48 -8.48
CA LEU A 69 -3.06 -5.93 -9.46
C LEU A 69 -2.28 -7.14 -8.96
N THR A 70 -1.90 -8.04 -9.85
CA THR A 70 -0.90 -9.08 -9.55
C THR A 70 0.48 -8.46 -9.36
N ASP A 71 1.42 -9.20 -8.75
CA ASP A 71 2.81 -8.73 -8.59
C ASP A 71 3.47 -8.45 -9.94
N GLU A 72 3.16 -9.24 -10.97
CA GLU A 72 3.65 -9.02 -12.34
C GLU A 72 3.11 -7.72 -12.92
N GLN A 73 1.79 -7.47 -12.79
CA GLN A 73 1.16 -6.24 -13.27
C GLN A 73 1.70 -5.02 -12.55
N LEU A 74 1.82 -5.06 -11.22
CA LEU A 74 2.33 -3.97 -10.39
C LEU A 74 3.77 -3.59 -10.77
N ASN A 75 4.56 -4.55 -11.27
CA ASN A 75 5.93 -4.36 -11.72
C ASN A 75 6.08 -4.05 -13.22
N SER A 76 4.98 -3.75 -13.91
CA SER A 76 4.97 -3.45 -15.34
C SER A 76 4.30 -2.11 -15.64
N GLU A 77 4.72 -1.45 -16.72
CA GLU A 77 4.00 -0.29 -17.27
C GLU A 77 2.58 -0.66 -17.71
N LYS A 78 2.38 -1.90 -18.16
CA LYS A 78 1.06 -2.42 -18.54
C LYS A 78 0.05 -2.29 -17.40
N GLY A 79 0.44 -2.63 -16.17
CA GLY A 79 -0.42 -2.49 -15.00
C GLY A 79 -0.83 -1.04 -14.72
N LEU A 80 0.08 -0.09 -14.95
CA LEU A 80 -0.23 1.34 -14.86
C LEU A 80 -1.32 1.74 -15.86
N TYR A 81 -1.16 1.38 -17.14
CA TYR A 81 -2.17 1.69 -18.15
C TYR A 81 -3.50 0.99 -17.89
N GLU A 82 -3.51 -0.24 -17.39
CA GLU A 82 -4.74 -0.94 -17.01
C GLU A 82 -5.52 -0.17 -15.94
N VAL A 83 -4.85 0.30 -14.89
CA VAL A 83 -5.46 1.15 -13.85
C VAL A 83 -5.95 2.47 -14.43
N MET A 84 -5.13 3.13 -15.24
CA MET A 84 -5.51 4.40 -15.88
C MET A 84 -6.77 4.25 -16.73
N ARG A 85 -6.91 3.18 -17.52
CA ARG A 85 -8.12 2.90 -18.31
C ARG A 85 -9.35 2.69 -17.45
N LYS A 86 -9.22 2.03 -16.29
CA LYS A 86 -10.34 1.83 -15.38
C LYS A 86 -10.83 3.13 -14.76
N ILE A 87 -9.90 3.99 -14.34
CA ILE A 87 -10.20 5.23 -13.62
C ILE A 87 -10.64 6.34 -14.59
N PHE A 88 -9.98 6.44 -15.74
CA PHE A 88 -10.27 7.46 -16.74
C PHE A 88 -11.08 6.88 -17.89
N LYS A 89 -12.39 7.14 -17.86
CA LYS A 89 -13.31 6.74 -18.95
C LYS A 89 -12.80 7.09 -20.36
N PRO A 90 -12.19 8.26 -20.63
CA PRO A 90 -11.67 8.57 -21.96
C PRO A 90 -10.56 7.61 -22.42
N PHE A 91 -9.80 7.02 -21.50
CA PHE A 91 -8.67 6.16 -21.84
C PHE A 91 -9.07 4.71 -22.13
N GLN A 92 -10.31 4.29 -21.80
CA GLN A 92 -10.77 2.91 -21.95
C GLN A 92 -10.56 2.32 -23.35
N LYS A 93 -10.64 3.16 -24.39
CA LYS A 93 -10.51 2.76 -25.79
C LYS A 93 -9.16 3.13 -26.42
N LEU A 94 -8.29 3.81 -25.67
CA LEU A 94 -7.01 4.30 -26.17
C LEU A 94 -5.92 3.22 -26.05
N SER A 95 -5.05 3.15 -27.04
CA SER A 95 -3.79 2.41 -26.96
C SER A 95 -2.85 3.03 -25.92
N ASN A 96 -1.77 2.33 -25.55
CA ASN A 96 -0.81 2.89 -24.60
C ASN A 96 -0.14 4.15 -25.21
N GLU A 97 0.18 4.10 -26.51
CA GLU A 97 0.82 5.20 -27.23
C GLU A 97 -0.10 6.44 -27.33
N GLU A 98 -1.40 6.23 -27.48
CA GLU A 98 -2.39 7.31 -27.47
C GLU A 98 -2.52 7.95 -26.08
N ILE A 99 -2.45 7.14 -25.02
CA ILE A 99 -2.43 7.63 -23.63
C ILE A 99 -1.15 8.44 -23.40
N ASP A 100 0.01 7.94 -23.81
CA ASP A 100 1.30 8.63 -23.69
C ASP A 100 1.31 9.97 -24.42
N LYS A 101 0.83 9.96 -25.66
CA LYS A 101 0.67 11.18 -26.45
C LYS A 101 -0.23 12.18 -25.74
N PHE A 102 -1.38 11.73 -25.24
CA PHE A 102 -2.30 12.59 -24.50
C PHE A 102 -1.65 13.18 -23.25
N ILE A 103 -0.93 12.39 -22.45
CA ILE A 103 -0.23 12.86 -21.25
C ILE A 103 0.75 13.97 -21.61
N LYS A 104 1.58 13.71 -22.62
CA LYS A 104 2.64 14.62 -23.05
C LYS A 104 2.11 15.92 -23.64
N GLU A 105 1.10 15.84 -24.51
CA GLU A 105 0.52 17.01 -25.18
C GLU A 105 -0.23 17.93 -24.21
N ASN A 106 -0.76 17.38 -23.12
CA ASN A 106 -1.54 18.13 -22.13
C ASN A 106 -0.74 18.47 -20.86
N GLY A 107 0.55 18.13 -20.78
CA GLY A 107 1.39 18.45 -19.63
C GLY A 107 1.01 17.69 -18.35
N PHE A 108 0.49 16.46 -18.47
CA PHE A 108 0.03 15.64 -17.34
C PHE A 108 1.12 14.72 -16.76
N GLU A 109 2.40 14.95 -17.04
CA GLU A 109 3.50 14.12 -16.54
C GLU A 109 3.52 14.07 -15.01
N LYS A 110 3.20 15.20 -14.34
CA LYS A 110 3.08 15.23 -12.88
C LYS A 110 1.95 14.34 -12.36
N ALA A 111 0.85 14.22 -13.09
CA ALA A 111 -0.23 13.30 -12.72
C ALA A 111 0.28 11.86 -12.78
N ILE A 112 1.04 11.49 -13.80
CA ILE A 112 1.64 10.14 -13.90
C ILE A 112 2.59 9.85 -12.75
N HIS A 113 3.44 10.80 -12.35
CA HIS A 113 4.27 10.64 -11.16
C HIS A 113 3.43 10.40 -9.90
N PHE A 114 2.29 11.05 -9.78
CA PHE A 114 1.34 10.81 -8.69
C PHE A 114 0.77 9.37 -8.74
N TYR A 115 0.32 8.87 -9.90
CA TYR A 115 -0.10 7.47 -10.04
C TYR A 115 1.02 6.49 -9.68
N TYR A 116 2.24 6.76 -10.14
CA TYR A 116 3.40 5.94 -9.84
C TYR A 116 3.72 5.90 -8.35
N SER A 117 3.52 6.99 -7.61
CA SER A 117 3.73 7.00 -6.15
C SER A 117 2.85 5.99 -5.41
N PHE A 118 1.58 5.84 -5.82
CA PHE A 118 0.69 4.82 -5.25
C PHE A 118 1.09 3.39 -5.63
N PHE A 119 1.61 3.18 -6.83
CA PHE A 119 2.17 1.88 -7.22
C PHE A 119 3.37 1.52 -6.33
N GLN A 120 4.26 2.46 -6.08
CA GLN A 120 5.41 2.22 -5.19
C GLN A 120 4.97 1.94 -3.76
N LEU A 121 3.97 2.66 -3.27
CA LEU A 121 3.42 2.43 -1.94
C LEU A 121 2.83 1.02 -1.79
N GLU A 122 2.09 0.54 -2.79
CA GLU A 122 1.58 -0.84 -2.80
C GLU A 122 2.71 -1.88 -2.89
N LYS A 123 3.77 -1.62 -3.67
CA LYS A 123 4.94 -2.51 -3.72
C LYS A 123 5.61 -2.62 -2.37
N GLN A 124 5.85 -1.48 -1.71
CA GLN A 124 6.44 -1.45 -0.38
C GLN A 124 5.57 -2.22 0.62
N ARG A 125 4.25 -2.00 0.61
CA ARG A 125 3.30 -2.74 1.44
C ARG A 125 3.44 -4.27 1.29
N ARG A 126 3.50 -4.78 0.05
CA ARG A 126 3.68 -6.22 -0.22
C ARG A 126 5.03 -6.74 0.26
N ILE A 127 6.10 -5.96 0.10
CA ILE A 127 7.43 -6.31 0.62
C ILE A 127 7.40 -6.44 2.15
N TYR A 128 6.77 -5.49 2.85
CA TYR A 128 6.62 -5.54 4.31
C TYR A 128 5.89 -6.80 4.77
N GLN A 129 4.77 -7.14 4.13
CA GLN A 129 4.02 -8.35 4.48
C GLN A 129 4.84 -9.62 4.27
N ASN A 130 5.47 -9.75 3.11
CA ASN A 130 6.31 -10.90 2.79
C ASN A 130 7.49 -11.06 3.76
N ASN A 131 8.08 -9.96 4.22
CA ASN A 131 9.19 -9.99 5.17
C ASN A 131 8.71 -10.31 6.59
N SER A 132 7.60 -9.73 7.04
CA SER A 132 6.97 -10.08 8.33
C SER A 132 6.60 -11.56 8.38
N ASP A 133 6.04 -12.12 7.30
CA ASP A 133 5.69 -13.54 7.20
C ASP A 133 6.93 -14.45 7.26
N LYS A 134 8.04 -14.05 6.63
CA LYS A 134 9.32 -14.79 6.71
C LYS A 134 9.88 -14.80 8.13
N HIS A 135 9.87 -13.67 8.83
CA HIS A 135 10.33 -13.58 10.22
C HIS A 135 9.42 -14.37 11.17
N GLN A 136 8.10 -14.35 10.95
CA GLN A 136 7.15 -15.11 11.76
C GLN A 136 7.31 -16.62 11.54
N LYS A 137 7.44 -17.09 10.29
CA LYS A 137 7.71 -18.51 9.95
C LYS A 137 9.06 -18.99 10.48
N SER A 138 10.10 -18.16 10.39
CA SER A 138 11.43 -18.45 10.97
C SER A 138 11.37 -18.61 12.48
N SER A 139 10.70 -17.69 13.19
CA SER A 139 10.53 -17.77 14.65
C SER A 139 9.72 -18.98 15.11
N PHE A 140 8.73 -19.39 14.33
CA PHE A 140 7.92 -20.59 14.59
C PHE A 140 8.74 -21.88 14.40
N ASN A 141 9.59 -21.94 13.38
CA ASN A 141 10.48 -23.07 13.15
C ASN A 141 11.55 -23.20 14.24
N LEU A 142 12.09 -22.09 14.74
CA LEU A 142 13.01 -22.09 15.88
C LEU A 142 12.32 -22.61 17.16
N LYS A 143 11.12 -22.11 17.51
CA LYS A 143 10.37 -22.62 18.67
C LYS A 143 10.09 -24.12 18.60
N ARG A 144 9.81 -24.65 17.40
CA ARG A 144 9.57 -26.08 17.18
C ARG A 144 10.84 -26.94 17.31
N LEU A 145 12.01 -26.37 17.01
CA LEU A 145 13.31 -27.02 17.22
C LEU A 145 13.73 -27.03 18.70
N PHE A 146 13.44 -25.98 19.46
CA PHE A 146 13.74 -25.93 20.90
C PHE A 146 12.81 -26.81 21.74
N ASN A 147 11.54 -26.98 21.34
CA ASN A 147 10.62 -27.91 22.03
C ASN A 147 10.89 -29.40 21.71
N ARG A 148 11.77 -29.72 20.76
CA ARG A 148 12.14 -31.10 20.44
C ARG A 148 13.31 -31.65 21.25
N LYS A 149 14.04 -30.82 22.00
CA LYS A 149 15.23 -31.24 22.78
C LYS A 149 14.98 -31.46 24.28
N VAL A 150 13.76 -31.28 24.79
CA VAL A 150 13.46 -31.47 26.23
C VAL A 150 12.85 -32.85 26.52
N GLY A 151 12.81 -33.74 25.53
CA GLY A 151 12.09 -35.01 25.60
C GLY A 151 12.94 -36.29 25.56
N GLU A 152 14.23 -36.28 25.87
CA GLU A 152 15.01 -37.52 26.02
C GLU A 152 16.05 -37.42 27.14
N VAL A 153 15.59 -37.59 28.38
CA VAL A 153 16.41 -38.20 29.44
C VAL A 153 15.67 -39.46 29.86
N LYS A 154 15.96 -40.58 29.19
CA LYS A 154 15.59 -41.89 29.68
C LYS A 154 16.60 -42.28 30.75
N ASN A 155 16.09 -42.50 31.94
CA ASN A 155 16.78 -43.17 33.04
C ASN A 155 17.35 -44.52 32.56
N GLY A 156 18.61 -44.76 32.90
CA GLY A 156 19.31 -46.02 32.78
C GLY A 156 20.48 -46.01 33.74
#